data_AF-A0A1A5YER1-F1
#
_entry.id   AF-A0A1A5YER1-F1
#
_cell.length_a   1.000
_cell.length_b   1.000
_cell.length_c   1.000
_cell.angle_alpha   90.00
_cell.angle_beta   90.00
_cell.angle_gamma   90.00
#
_symmetry.space_group_name_H-M   'P 1'
#
loop_
_entity.id
_entity.type
_entity.pdbx_description
1 polymer ?
#
loop_
_entity_poly.entity_id
_entity_poly.type
_entity_poly.pdbx_seq_one_letter_code
_entity_poly.pdbx_strand_id
1 'polypeptide(L)'
;MSAPLSAVPFSLRRGEGAAALLIWNLRLLAGPLWLLSFLIVIVLSLFCNPSLMGAVDAAYWGERFVALLSLLLLPPLALLEAGGIGEGLLSKKQRHETVFVCRWLISAAWLAVLTALFYGGAALMGADFELPLIPGVFMTGLALGSVALLAAILLGGLSGGYIVVFAWYLLDWMTKGKWTGQLYLFSMSDGTWNTDKLWLLVLALLCLAVSAWLLPRLIKKRAF
;
A
#
# COMPACT_ATOMS: atom_id res chain seq x y z
N MET A 1 -16.73 29.28 14.19
CA MET A 1 -17.43 28.31 15.05
C MET A 1 -16.53 27.11 15.23
N SER A 2 -16.28 26.80 16.50
CA SER A 2 -15.29 25.90 17.08
C SER A 2 -15.56 24.42 16.78
N ALA A 3 -14.53 23.68 16.40
CA ALA A 3 -14.35 22.32 16.90
C ALA A 3 -13.35 22.41 18.07
N PRO A 4 -13.76 22.13 19.32
CA PRO A 4 -12.79 22.01 20.40
C PRO A 4 -11.87 20.85 20.07
N LEU A 5 -10.56 21.06 20.22
CA LEU A 5 -9.57 20.00 20.37
C LEU A 5 -10.04 19.12 21.53
N SER A 6 -10.81 18.09 21.20
CA SER A 6 -11.36 17.17 22.17
C SER A 6 -10.20 16.51 22.88
N ALA A 7 -10.22 16.67 24.20
CA ALA A 7 -9.27 16.14 25.15
C ALA A 7 -8.83 14.73 24.74
N VAL A 8 -7.53 14.59 24.48
CA VAL A 8 -6.86 13.29 24.34
C VAL A 8 -7.16 12.49 25.60
N PRO A 9 -7.94 11.38 25.55
CA PRO A 9 -8.15 10.58 26.73
C PRO A 9 -6.82 9.91 27.08
N PHE A 10 -6.27 10.37 28.19
CA PHE A 10 -5.20 9.76 28.94
C PHE A 10 -5.66 8.38 29.44
N SER A 11 -5.18 7.31 28.81
CA SER A 11 -4.93 6.01 29.47
C SER A 11 -4.21 5.06 28.52
N LEU A 12 -2.90 5.26 28.29
CA LEU A 12 -2.05 4.12 27.90
C LEU A 12 -1.33 3.65 29.16
N ARG A 13 -2.05 2.84 29.93
CA ARG A 13 -1.51 2.14 31.09
C ARG A 13 -0.41 1.19 30.60
N ARG A 14 0.70 1.20 31.33
CA ARG A 14 1.87 0.33 31.19
C ARG A 14 1.41 -1.14 31.23
N GLY A 15 1.00 -1.72 30.10
CA GLY A 15 0.49 -3.10 30.02
C GLY A 15 -0.47 -3.42 28.86
N GLU A 16 -1.05 -2.43 28.17
CA GLU A 16 -1.92 -2.68 27.01
C GLU A 16 -1.08 -2.86 25.73
N GLY A 17 -0.59 -4.09 25.57
CA GLY A 17 0.29 -4.53 24.49
C GLY A 17 -0.37 -4.49 23.11
N ALA A 18 0.44 -4.29 22.07
CA ALA A 18 0.20 -4.41 20.62
C ALA A 18 -1.21 -4.13 20.05
N ALA A 19 -2.25 -4.81 20.52
CA ALA A 19 -3.65 -4.62 20.17
C ALA A 19 -4.15 -3.18 20.34
N ALA A 20 -3.81 -2.50 21.44
CA ALA A 20 -4.22 -1.10 21.64
C ALA A 20 -3.58 -0.16 20.60
N LEU A 21 -2.31 -0.41 20.25
CA LEU A 21 -1.61 0.31 19.18
C LEU A 21 -2.23 0.05 17.81
N LEU A 22 -2.56 -1.22 17.52
CA LEU A 22 -3.23 -1.61 16.28
C LEU A 22 -4.59 -0.92 16.13
N ILE A 23 -5.46 -1.00 17.14
CA ILE A 23 -6.81 -0.41 17.10
C ILE A 23 -6.74 1.11 16.91
N TRP A 24 -5.83 1.78 17.62
CA TRP A 24 -5.67 3.23 17.49
C TRP A 24 -5.20 3.63 16.08
N ASN A 25 -4.18 2.95 15.54
CA ASN A 25 -3.71 3.21 14.18
C ASN A 25 -4.73 2.84 13.12
N LEU A 26 -5.52 1.79 13.33
CA LEU A 26 -6.58 1.39 12.41
C LEU A 26 -7.65 2.49 12.31
N ARG A 27 -8.11 3.05 13.44
CA ARG A 27 -9.06 4.18 13.42
C ARG A 27 -8.49 5.44 12.75
N LEU A 28 -7.18 5.67 12.90
CA LEU A 28 -6.51 6.81 12.29
C LEU A 28 -6.37 6.65 10.76
N LEU A 29 -6.10 5.43 10.30
CA LEU A 29 -5.91 5.11 8.88
C LEU A 29 -7.24 4.90 8.14
N ALA A 30 -8.26 4.38 8.82
CA ALA A 30 -9.60 4.12 8.29
C ALA A 30 -10.38 5.43 8.07
N GLY A 31 -9.88 6.24 7.14
CA GLY A 31 -10.46 7.51 6.74
C GLY A 31 -11.04 7.47 5.33
N PRO A 32 -11.18 8.64 4.67
CA PRO A 32 -11.81 8.76 3.36
C PRO A 32 -11.07 7.99 2.25
N LEU A 33 -9.75 7.80 2.38
CA LEU A 33 -8.95 7.04 1.41
C LEU A 33 -9.29 5.54 1.39
N TRP A 34 -9.62 4.96 2.55
CA TRP A 34 -10.03 3.55 2.62
C TRP A 34 -11.40 3.36 1.97
N LEU A 35 -12.34 4.25 2.27
CA LEU A 35 -13.65 4.26 1.61
C LEU A 35 -13.50 4.43 0.10
N LEU A 36 -12.68 5.39 -0.35
CA LEU A 36 -12.41 5.61 -1.77
C LEU A 36 -11.81 4.36 -2.44
N SER A 37 -10.82 3.71 -1.81
CA SER A 37 -10.21 2.48 -2.35
C SER A 37 -11.23 1.34 -2.48
N PHE A 38 -12.15 1.22 -1.52
CA PHE A 38 -13.24 0.25 -1.57
C PHE A 38 -14.25 0.55 -2.68
N LEU A 39 -14.64 1.81 -2.84
CA LEU A 39 -15.51 2.25 -3.94
C LEU A 39 -14.86 1.98 -5.31
N ILE A 40 -13.55 2.21 -5.45
CA ILE A 40 -12.83 1.89 -6.69
C ILE A 40 -12.89 0.39 -6.97
N VAL A 41 -12.73 -0.49 -5.97
CA VAL A 41 -12.88 -1.94 -6.18
C VAL A 41 -14.26 -2.28 -6.69
N ILE A 42 -15.33 -1.72 -6.11
CA ILE A 42 -16.69 -1.93 -6.60
C ILE A 42 -16.82 -1.50 -8.06
N VAL A 43 -16.31 -0.31 -8.38
CA VAL A 43 -16.31 0.21 -9.75
C VAL A 43 -15.57 -0.72 -10.70
N LEU A 44 -14.35 -1.17 -10.35
CA LEU A 44 -13.59 -2.13 -11.15
C LEU A 44 -14.35 -3.44 -11.36
N SER A 45 -14.98 -3.98 -10.33
CA SER A 45 -15.78 -5.20 -10.42
C SER A 45 -17.01 -5.04 -11.31
N LEU A 46 -17.60 -3.83 -11.41
CA LEU A 46 -18.72 -3.55 -12.30
C LEU A 46 -18.30 -3.41 -13.77
N PHE A 47 -17.10 -2.91 -14.03
CA PHE A 47 -16.56 -2.77 -15.39
C PHE A 47 -15.97 -4.07 -15.93
N CYS A 48 -15.48 -4.93 -15.04
CA CYS A 48 -15.06 -6.28 -15.41
C CYS A 48 -16.28 -7.11 -15.82
N ASN A 49 -16.17 -7.92 -16.87
CA ASN A 49 -17.17 -8.92 -17.22
C ASN A 49 -16.66 -10.30 -16.79
N PRO A 50 -17.02 -10.80 -15.60
CA PRO A 50 -16.39 -11.99 -15.02
C PRO A 50 -16.72 -13.27 -15.80
N SER A 51 -17.88 -13.32 -16.46
CA SER A 51 -18.32 -14.51 -17.20
C SER A 51 -17.48 -14.87 -18.43
N LEU A 52 -16.66 -13.92 -18.90
CA LEU A 52 -15.74 -14.10 -20.02
C LEU A 52 -14.27 -13.98 -19.58
N MET A 53 -14.01 -13.87 -18.28
CA MET A 53 -12.67 -13.58 -17.77
C MET A 53 -11.90 -14.87 -17.52
N GLY A 54 -10.94 -15.16 -18.40
CA GLY A 54 -9.94 -16.21 -18.18
C GLY A 54 -8.77 -15.72 -17.32
N ALA A 55 -7.82 -16.62 -17.02
CA ALA A 55 -6.69 -16.33 -16.14
C ALA A 55 -5.83 -15.12 -16.58
N VAL A 56 -5.61 -14.96 -17.89
CA VAL A 56 -4.81 -13.85 -18.46
C VAL A 56 -5.52 -12.50 -18.28
N ASP A 57 -6.82 -12.45 -18.55
CA ASP A 57 -7.62 -11.23 -18.37
C ASP A 57 -7.73 -10.87 -16.88
N ALA A 58 -7.89 -11.88 -16.02
CA ALA A 58 -7.89 -11.72 -14.57
C ALA A 58 -6.57 -11.12 -14.07
N ALA A 59 -5.44 -11.57 -14.60
CA ALA A 59 -4.12 -11.03 -14.30
C ALA A 59 -3.97 -9.59 -14.79
N TYR A 60 -4.41 -9.33 -16.03
CA TYR A 60 -4.42 -8.00 -16.61
C TYR A 60 -5.15 -7.00 -15.72
N TRP A 61 -6.39 -7.32 -15.29
CA TRP A 61 -7.18 -6.43 -14.44
C TRP A 61 -6.54 -6.21 -13.07
N GLY A 62 -6.00 -7.27 -12.47
CA GLY A 62 -5.35 -7.21 -11.18
C GLY A 62 -4.09 -6.38 -11.17
N GLU A 63 -3.13 -6.72 -12.02
CA GLU A 63 -1.81 -6.08 -12.02
C GLU A 63 -1.86 -4.63 -12.50
N ARG A 64 -2.82 -4.29 -13.38
CA ARG A 64 -2.92 -2.94 -13.95
C ARG A 64 -3.83 -1.99 -13.20
N PHE A 65 -4.86 -2.50 -12.51
CA PHE A 65 -5.83 -1.63 -11.83
C PHE A 65 -5.87 -1.90 -10.33
N VAL A 66 -6.03 -3.15 -9.90
CA VAL A 66 -6.14 -3.47 -8.47
C VAL A 66 -4.82 -3.16 -7.75
N ALA A 67 -3.67 -3.45 -8.36
CA ALA A 67 -2.36 -3.14 -7.79
C ALA A 67 -2.16 -1.63 -7.55
N LEU A 68 -2.76 -0.76 -8.37
CA LEU A 68 -2.66 0.70 -8.22
C LEU A 68 -3.38 1.22 -6.97
N LEU A 69 -4.31 0.46 -6.38
CA LEU A 69 -4.96 0.83 -5.11
C LEU A 69 -3.95 1.04 -3.99
N SER A 70 -2.80 0.36 -4.06
CA SER A 70 -1.69 0.57 -3.12
C SER A 70 -1.18 2.02 -3.07
N LEU A 71 -1.25 2.76 -4.18
CA LEU A 71 -0.85 4.15 -4.28
C LEU A 71 -1.76 5.08 -3.47
N LEU A 72 -3.01 4.69 -3.23
CA LEU A 72 -3.94 5.44 -2.38
C LEU A 72 -3.70 5.16 -0.89
N LEU A 73 -3.07 4.04 -0.55
CA LEU A 73 -3.00 3.54 0.84
C LEU A 73 -1.63 3.76 1.50
N LEU A 74 -0.54 3.56 0.75
CA LEU A 74 0.82 3.54 1.29
C LEU A 74 1.51 4.92 1.27
N PRO A 75 1.58 5.66 0.16
CA PRO A 75 2.24 6.97 0.11
C PRO A 75 1.74 8.00 1.13
N PRO A 76 0.42 8.12 1.41
CA PRO A 76 -0.10 9.04 2.43
C PRO A 76 0.47 8.82 3.84
N LEU A 77 1.01 7.64 4.14
CA LEU A 77 1.71 7.39 5.40
C LEU A 77 2.91 8.34 5.59
N ALA A 78 3.58 8.77 4.53
CA ALA A 78 4.65 9.76 4.61
C ALA A 78 4.17 11.11 5.18
N LEU A 79 2.97 11.56 4.78
CA LEU A 79 2.40 12.81 5.27
C LEU A 79 1.91 12.69 6.72
N LEU A 80 1.31 11.56 7.08
CA LEU A 80 0.81 11.33 8.44
C LEU A 80 1.93 11.47 9.49
N GLU A 81 3.15 11.11 9.09
CA GLU A 81 4.34 11.22 9.93
C GLU A 81 4.99 12.61 9.89
N ALA A 82 4.97 13.29 8.73
CA ALA A 82 5.55 14.62 8.58
C ALA A 82 4.64 15.78 9.06
N GLY A 83 3.31 15.59 9.06
CA GLY A 83 2.30 16.66 9.16
C GLY A 83 1.68 16.91 10.55
N GLY A 84 2.38 16.58 11.65
CA GLY A 84 1.98 17.02 13.00
C GLY A 84 1.76 15.94 14.06
N ILE A 85 1.69 14.66 13.68
CA ILE A 85 1.72 13.54 14.66
C ILE A 85 3.18 13.14 14.97
N GLY A 86 4.12 13.43 14.08
CA GLY A 86 5.55 13.13 14.24
C GLY A 86 6.15 13.71 15.52
N GLU A 87 5.81 14.96 15.87
CA GLU A 87 6.30 15.62 17.09
C GLU A 87 5.74 14.96 18.37
N GLY A 88 4.46 14.57 18.36
CA GLY A 88 3.83 13.84 19.46
C GLY A 88 4.31 12.38 19.60
N LEU A 89 4.70 11.75 18.50
CA LEU A 89 5.29 10.40 18.47
C LEU A 89 6.75 10.41 18.95
N LEU A 90 7.55 11.40 18.56
CA LEU A 90 8.93 11.57 19.02
C LEU A 90 9.03 11.93 20.51
N SER A 91 8.01 12.61 21.05
CA SER A 91 7.90 12.95 22.48
C SER A 91 7.47 11.77 23.36
N LYS A 92 6.81 10.75 22.78
CA LYS A 92 6.41 9.53 23.50
C LYS A 92 7.54 8.49 23.49
N LYS A 93 7.61 7.69 24.56
CA LYS A 93 8.61 6.61 24.77
C LYS A 93 8.52 5.44 23.77
N GLN A 94 7.70 5.54 22.73
CA GLN A 94 7.48 4.49 21.74
C GLN A 94 8.48 4.65 20.58
N ARG A 95 9.08 3.54 20.12
CA ARG A 95 9.98 3.58 18.95
C ARG A 95 9.18 3.91 17.70
N HIS A 96 9.55 4.98 17.01
CA HIS A 96 8.91 5.44 15.78
C HIS A 96 8.83 4.34 14.71
N GLU A 97 9.91 3.57 14.55
CA GLU A 97 9.99 2.44 13.62
C GLU A 97 8.85 1.42 13.83
N THR A 98 8.51 1.12 15.08
CA THR A 98 7.45 0.14 15.41
C THR A 98 6.07 0.65 15.00
N VAL A 99 5.80 1.95 15.20
CA VAL A 99 4.52 2.55 14.81
C VAL A 99 4.41 2.63 13.28
N PHE A 100 5.49 3.02 12.60
CA PHE A 100 5.52 3.09 11.15
C PHE A 100 5.30 1.72 10.49
N VAL A 101 6.01 0.69 10.95
CA VAL A 101 5.83 -0.69 10.47
C VAL A 101 4.41 -1.18 10.74
N CYS A 102 3.85 -0.89 11.92
CA CYS A 102 2.46 -1.23 12.24
C CYS A 102 1.47 -0.59 11.25
N ARG A 103 1.63 0.70 10.94
CA ARG A 103 0.79 1.40 9.96
C ARG A 103 0.93 0.82 8.55
N TRP A 104 2.15 0.52 8.13
CA TRP A 104 2.40 -0.14 6.84
C TRP A 104 1.71 -1.51 6.78
N LEU A 105 1.80 -2.31 7.85
CA LEU A 105 1.15 -3.63 7.93
C LEU A 105 -0.38 -3.52 7.90
N ILE A 106 -0.98 -2.53 8.57
CA ILE A 106 -2.43 -2.30 8.52
C ILE A 106 -2.86 -1.92 7.09
N SER A 107 -2.14 -1.01 6.43
CA SER A 107 -2.43 -0.64 5.03
C SER A 107 -2.23 -1.81 4.06
N ALA A 108 -1.19 -2.63 4.26
CA ALA A 108 -0.94 -3.85 3.51
C ALA A 108 -2.08 -4.87 3.71
N ALA A 109 -2.52 -5.09 4.94
CA ALA A 109 -3.65 -5.98 5.23
C ALA A 109 -4.94 -5.51 4.55
N TRP A 110 -5.19 -4.20 4.54
CA TRP A 110 -6.34 -3.64 3.82
C TRP A 110 -6.24 -3.86 2.30
N LEU A 111 -5.07 -3.65 1.71
CA LEU A 111 -4.83 -3.97 0.30
C LEU A 111 -5.07 -5.46 -0.01
N ALA A 112 -4.65 -6.37 0.87
CA ALA A 112 -4.91 -7.80 0.73
C ALA A 112 -6.42 -8.10 0.74
N VAL A 113 -7.17 -7.47 1.65
CA VAL A 113 -8.64 -7.58 1.70
C VAL A 113 -9.28 -7.07 0.41
N LEU A 114 -8.88 -5.89 -0.09
CA LEU A 114 -9.40 -5.34 -1.34
C LEU A 114 -9.11 -6.24 -2.54
N THR A 115 -7.89 -6.78 -2.62
CA THR A 115 -7.48 -7.70 -3.69
C THR A 115 -8.30 -9.00 -3.63
N ALA A 116 -8.47 -9.56 -2.43
CA ALA A 116 -9.29 -10.76 -2.24
C ALA A 116 -10.78 -10.50 -2.52
N LEU A 117 -11.30 -9.32 -2.18
CA LEU A 117 -12.69 -8.95 -2.49
C LEU A 117 -12.93 -8.83 -3.99
N PHE A 118 -11.99 -8.22 -4.73
CA PHE A 118 -12.08 -8.13 -6.19
C PHE A 118 -12.13 -9.53 -6.84
N TYR A 119 -11.16 -10.39 -6.52
CA TYR A 119 -11.08 -11.73 -7.10
C TYR A 119 -12.18 -12.68 -6.59
N GLY A 120 -12.52 -12.59 -5.30
CA GLY A 120 -13.62 -13.36 -4.72
C GLY A 120 -14.96 -13.00 -5.37
N GLY A 121 -15.21 -11.71 -5.60
CA GLY A 121 -16.38 -11.25 -6.35
C GLY A 121 -16.38 -11.78 -7.79
N ALA A 122 -15.25 -11.69 -8.50
CA ALA A 122 -15.13 -12.20 -9.86
C ALA A 122 -15.35 -13.72 -9.95
N ALA A 123 -14.80 -14.49 -9.01
CA ALA A 123 -14.99 -15.96 -8.94
C ALA A 123 -16.46 -16.33 -8.70
N LEU A 124 -17.16 -15.64 -7.79
CA LEU A 124 -18.59 -15.86 -7.54
C LEU A 124 -19.46 -15.56 -8.78
N MET A 125 -18.98 -14.69 -9.67
CA MET A 125 -19.64 -14.32 -10.92
C MET A 125 -19.20 -15.18 -12.12
N GLY A 126 -18.42 -16.24 -11.89
CA GLY A 126 -18.07 -17.25 -12.89
C GLY A 126 -16.74 -17.05 -13.62
N ALA A 127 -15.84 -16.19 -13.11
CA ALA A 127 -14.49 -16.07 -13.68
C ALA A 127 -13.65 -17.32 -13.43
N ASP A 128 -12.82 -17.69 -14.41
CA ASP A 128 -11.94 -18.86 -14.37
C ASP A 128 -10.47 -18.42 -14.27
N PHE A 129 -9.89 -18.54 -13.09
CA PHE A 129 -8.51 -18.17 -12.82
C PHE A 129 -7.90 -19.00 -11.69
N GLU A 130 -6.58 -19.08 -11.67
CA GLU A 130 -5.84 -19.83 -10.66
C GLU A 130 -5.66 -19.01 -9.36
N LEU A 131 -5.81 -19.66 -8.21
CA LEU A 131 -5.66 -19.03 -6.88
C LEU A 131 -4.31 -18.29 -6.63
N PRO A 132 -3.15 -18.74 -7.17
CA PRO A 132 -1.89 -18.01 -7.02
C PRO A 132 -1.95 -16.57 -7.55
N LEU A 133 -2.90 -16.22 -8.41
CA LEU A 133 -3.03 -14.88 -8.95
C LEU A 133 -3.19 -13.80 -7.85
N ILE A 134 -3.99 -14.10 -6.82
CA ILE A 134 -4.32 -13.16 -5.73
C ILE A 134 -3.06 -12.67 -5.00
N PRO A 135 -2.20 -13.54 -4.43
CA PRO A 135 -0.97 -13.09 -3.77
C PRO A 135 0.01 -12.42 -4.74
N GLY A 136 0.01 -12.74 -6.03
CA GLY A 136 0.88 -12.08 -7.01
C GLY A 136 0.51 -10.63 -7.29
N VAL A 137 -0.78 -10.35 -7.40
CA VAL A 137 -1.29 -8.98 -7.56
C VAL A 137 -1.05 -8.18 -6.29
N PHE A 138 -1.27 -8.82 -5.14
CA PHE A 138 -0.95 -8.22 -3.85
C PHE A 138 0.54 -7.84 -3.74
N MET A 139 1.47 -8.71 -4.14
CA MET A 139 2.91 -8.41 -4.14
C MET A 139 3.26 -7.27 -5.09
N THR A 140 2.62 -7.23 -6.28
CA THR A 140 2.78 -6.15 -7.25
C THR A 140 2.32 -4.81 -6.67
N GLY A 141 1.14 -4.78 -6.05
CA GLY A 141 0.63 -3.60 -5.37
C GLY A 141 1.52 -3.18 -4.19
N LEU A 142 1.97 -4.12 -3.36
CA LEU A 142 2.88 -3.80 -2.25
C LEU A 142 4.18 -3.13 -2.72
N ALA A 143 4.77 -3.62 -3.81
CA ALA A 143 5.98 -3.04 -4.38
C ALA A 143 5.73 -1.61 -4.87
N LEU A 144 4.68 -1.40 -5.67
CA LEU A 144 4.30 -0.07 -6.18
C LEU A 144 4.06 0.92 -5.03
N GLY A 145 3.21 0.56 -4.06
CA GLY A 145 2.90 1.42 -2.94
C GLY A 145 4.11 1.72 -2.04
N SER A 146 5.00 0.74 -1.83
CA SER A 146 6.19 0.91 -0.98
C SER A 146 7.28 1.75 -1.65
N VAL A 147 7.48 1.62 -2.97
CA VAL A 147 8.37 2.49 -3.74
C VAL A 147 7.83 3.92 -3.75
N ALA A 148 6.52 4.10 -3.94
CA ALA A 148 5.89 5.42 -3.94
C ALA A 148 6.00 6.09 -2.57
N LEU A 149 5.83 5.31 -1.49
CA LEU A 149 6.07 5.76 -0.12
C LEU A 149 7.51 6.22 0.08
N LEU A 150 8.50 5.40 -0.28
CA LEU A 150 9.92 5.76 -0.14
C LEU A 150 10.26 7.03 -0.95
N ALA A 151 9.80 7.10 -2.19
CA ALA A 151 9.99 8.27 -3.05
C ALA A 151 9.32 9.52 -2.48
N ALA A 152 8.11 9.40 -1.91
CA ALA A 152 7.43 10.52 -1.25
C ALA A 152 8.22 11.04 -0.04
N ILE A 153 8.87 10.15 0.72
CA ILE A 153 9.73 10.49 1.84
C ILE A 153 10.98 11.23 1.36
N LEU A 154 11.67 10.67 0.37
CA LEU A 154 12.92 11.24 -0.17
C LEU A 154 12.71 12.61 -0.81
N LEU A 155 11.62 12.75 -1.57
CA LEU A 155 11.28 13.97 -2.30
C LEU A 155 10.47 14.96 -1.44
N GLY A 156 10.11 14.57 -0.22
CA GLY A 156 9.43 15.44 0.74
C GLY A 156 7.96 15.75 0.44
N GLY A 157 7.30 14.96 -0.39
CA GLY A 157 5.89 15.15 -0.73
C GLY A 157 5.29 14.03 -1.58
N LEU A 158 3.96 13.86 -1.53
CA LEU A 158 3.25 12.80 -2.24
C LEU A 158 3.42 12.84 -3.75
N SER A 159 3.47 14.06 -4.33
CA SER A 159 3.62 14.24 -5.77
C SER A 159 4.88 13.55 -6.29
N GLY A 160 5.99 13.64 -5.56
CA GLY A 160 7.23 12.97 -5.91
C GLY A 160 7.10 11.45 -5.89
N GLY A 161 6.40 10.92 -4.88
CA GLY A 161 6.10 9.48 -4.78
C GLY A 161 5.30 8.95 -5.96
N TYR A 162 4.24 9.65 -6.34
CA TYR A 162 3.41 9.28 -7.48
C TYR A 162 4.17 9.36 -8.80
N ILE A 163 4.94 10.44 -9.04
CA ILE A 163 5.70 10.60 -10.28
C ILE A 163 6.68 9.44 -10.48
N VAL A 164 7.44 9.08 -9.45
CA VAL A 164 8.44 8.00 -9.56
C VAL A 164 7.79 6.67 -9.88
N VAL A 165 6.68 6.34 -9.21
CA VAL A 165 6.04 5.03 -9.44
C VAL A 165 5.23 4.99 -10.72
N PHE A 166 4.58 6.08 -11.12
CA PHE A 166 3.96 6.14 -12.45
C PHE A 166 5.01 6.05 -13.56
N ALA A 167 6.20 6.61 -13.38
CA ALA A 167 7.30 6.44 -14.33
C ALA A 167 7.72 4.97 -14.44
N TRP A 168 7.89 4.26 -13.32
CA TRP A 168 8.17 2.82 -13.32
C TRP A 168 7.05 2.01 -13.98
N TYR A 169 5.80 2.26 -13.59
CA TYR A 169 4.62 1.60 -14.15
C TYR A 169 4.53 1.79 -15.68
N LEU A 170 4.73 3.02 -16.16
CA LEU A 170 4.66 3.34 -17.59
C LEU A 170 5.85 2.75 -18.36
N LEU A 171 7.04 2.73 -17.76
CA LEU A 171 8.21 2.08 -18.33
C LEU A 171 7.96 0.58 -18.54
N ASP A 172 7.39 -0.11 -17.55
CA ASP A 172 7.03 -1.52 -17.66
C ASP A 172 5.93 -1.76 -18.68
N TRP A 173 4.97 -0.85 -18.77
CA TRP A 173 3.89 -0.94 -19.76
C TRP A 173 4.42 -0.81 -21.19
N MET A 174 5.32 0.15 -21.44
CA MET A 174 5.86 0.41 -22.78
C MET A 174 6.91 -0.62 -23.20
N THR A 175 7.76 -1.03 -22.27
CA THR A 175 8.91 -1.90 -22.58
C THR A 175 8.60 -3.39 -22.42
N LYS A 176 7.45 -3.76 -21.85
CA LYS A 176 7.08 -5.13 -21.48
C LYS A 176 8.17 -5.83 -20.66
N GLY A 177 8.68 -5.13 -19.65
CA GLY A 177 9.65 -5.69 -18.70
C GLY A 177 11.08 -5.84 -19.21
N LYS A 178 11.39 -5.41 -20.44
CA LYS A 178 12.75 -5.53 -21.01
C LYS A 178 13.85 -4.91 -20.14
N TRP A 179 13.52 -3.88 -19.37
CA TRP A 179 14.50 -3.11 -18.59
C TRP A 179 14.45 -3.44 -17.09
N THR A 180 13.32 -3.94 -16.60
CA THR A 180 13.10 -4.25 -15.18
C THR A 180 13.32 -5.71 -14.84
N GLY A 181 13.30 -6.61 -15.83
CA GLY A 181 13.63 -8.02 -15.66
C GLY A 181 12.79 -8.67 -14.57
N GLN A 182 13.44 -9.13 -13.50
CA GLN A 182 12.79 -9.78 -12.35
C GLN A 182 11.87 -8.85 -11.55
N LEU A 183 11.97 -7.53 -11.75
CA LEU A 183 11.07 -6.54 -11.14
C LEU A 183 9.92 -6.16 -12.08
N TYR A 184 9.63 -6.96 -13.10
CA TYR A 184 8.53 -6.68 -14.00
C TYR A 184 7.17 -6.76 -13.32
N LEU A 185 6.40 -5.68 -13.42
CA LEU A 185 5.11 -5.54 -12.74
C LEU A 185 4.01 -6.43 -13.32
N PHE A 186 3.99 -6.67 -14.63
CA PHE A 186 2.85 -7.32 -15.31
C PHE A 186 3.12 -8.77 -15.73
N SER A 187 4.01 -9.44 -15.00
CA SER A 187 4.50 -10.78 -15.38
C SER A 187 3.43 -11.88 -15.38
N MET A 188 2.30 -11.72 -14.65
CA MET A 188 1.23 -12.73 -14.65
C MET A 188 0.30 -12.58 -15.86
N SER A 189 0.27 -11.42 -16.51
CA SER A 189 -0.46 -11.26 -17.77
C SER A 189 0.21 -11.98 -18.96
N ASP A 190 1.47 -12.38 -18.83
CA ASP A 190 2.21 -13.10 -19.87
C ASP A 190 2.13 -14.64 -19.72
N GLY A 191 1.49 -15.16 -18.66
CA GLY A 191 1.35 -16.61 -18.44
C GLY A 191 1.31 -17.02 -16.96
N THR A 192 1.71 -18.26 -16.68
CA THR A 192 1.65 -18.87 -15.34
C THR A 192 2.50 -18.14 -14.31
N TRP A 193 2.17 -18.37 -13.04
CA TRP A 193 2.89 -17.86 -11.88
C TRP A 193 4.42 -17.93 -12.04
N ASN A 194 5.08 -16.78 -11.88
CA ASN A 194 6.53 -16.69 -11.97
C ASN A 194 7.12 -16.27 -10.61
N THR A 195 8.23 -16.89 -10.23
CA THR A 195 9.04 -16.58 -9.04
C THR A 195 9.45 -15.12 -8.95
N ASP A 196 9.42 -14.38 -10.05
CA ASP A 196 9.68 -12.94 -10.13
C ASP A 196 8.81 -12.10 -9.16
N LYS A 197 7.60 -12.56 -8.81
CA LYS A 197 6.76 -11.86 -7.81
C LYS A 197 7.38 -11.80 -6.42
N LEU A 198 8.23 -12.77 -6.06
CA LEU A 198 8.96 -12.74 -4.80
C LEU A 198 9.99 -11.61 -4.77
N TRP A 199 10.58 -11.25 -5.92
CA TRP A 199 11.47 -10.09 -6.01
C TRP A 199 10.75 -8.77 -5.76
N LEU A 200 9.50 -8.65 -6.22
CA LEU A 200 8.65 -7.48 -5.89
C LEU A 200 8.36 -7.39 -4.38
N LEU A 201 8.13 -8.53 -3.71
CA LEU A 201 7.97 -8.55 -2.26
C LEU A 201 9.26 -8.16 -1.54
N VAL A 202 10.42 -8.67 -1.97
CA VAL A 202 11.73 -8.27 -1.43
C VAL A 202 11.94 -6.77 -1.60
N LEU A 203 11.63 -6.20 -2.77
CA LEU A 203 11.70 -4.76 -3.01
C LEU A 203 10.79 -3.98 -2.06
N ALA A 204 9.55 -4.42 -1.87
CA ALA A 204 8.61 -3.78 -0.94
C ALA A 204 9.15 -3.75 0.50
N LEU A 205 9.70 -4.87 0.98
CA LEU A 205 10.28 -4.98 2.32
C LEU A 205 11.54 -4.13 2.48
N LEU A 206 12.39 -4.06 1.45
CA LEU A 206 13.56 -3.17 1.43
C LEU A 206 13.12 -1.70 1.50
N CYS A 207 12.14 -1.29 0.69
CA CYS A 207 11.59 0.06 0.74
C CYS A 207 10.98 0.40 2.09
N LEU A 208 10.28 -0.54 2.74
CA LEU A 208 9.77 -0.39 4.10
C LEU A 208 10.92 -0.17 5.10
N ALA A 209 11.95 -1.02 5.08
CA ALA A 209 13.07 -0.93 6.00
C ALA A 209 13.82 0.40 5.86
N VAL A 210 14.09 0.83 4.61
CA VAL A 210 14.74 2.11 4.33
C VAL A 210 13.85 3.28 4.78
N SER A 211 12.54 3.22 4.49
CA SER A 211 11.59 4.26 4.90
C SER A 211 11.51 4.42 6.42
N ALA A 212 11.39 3.30 7.14
CA ALA A 212 11.33 3.29 8.60
C ALA A 212 12.60 3.87 9.25
N TRP A 213 13.76 3.63 8.64
CA TRP A 213 15.06 4.14 9.10
C TRP A 213 15.30 5.61 8.73
N LEU A 214 14.83 6.05 7.56
CA LEU A 214 15.08 7.38 7.02
C LEU A 214 14.18 8.44 7.66
N LEU A 215 12.92 8.10 7.93
CA LEU A 215 11.92 9.03 8.43
C LEU A 215 12.34 9.79 9.71
N PRO A 216 12.81 9.11 10.78
CA PRO A 216 13.22 9.79 12.01
C PRO A 216 14.34 10.81 11.78
N ARG A 217 15.25 10.51 10.84
CA ARG A 217 16.41 11.34 10.53
C ARG A 217 16.02 12.59 9.76
N LEU A 218 15.06 12.47 8.84
CA LEU A 218 14.55 13.60 8.08
C LEU A 218 13.70 14.54 8.94
N ILE A 219 12.88 13.99 9.84
CA ILE A 219 12.09 14.81 10.78
C ILE A 219 13.03 15.60 11.69
N LYS A 220 14.08 14.96 12.24
CA LYS A 220 15.07 15.65 13.08
C LYS A 220 15.80 16.79 12.35
N LYS A 221 16.09 16.63 11.05
CA LYS A 221 16.77 17.67 10.25
C LYS A 221 15.88 18.86 9.90
N ARG A 222 14.56 18.71 9.86
CA ARG A 222 13.61 19.79 9.52
C ARG A 222 13.11 20.57 10.75
N ALA A 223 13.40 20.08 11.96
CA ALA A 223 13.01 20.71 13.23
C ALA A 223 14.08 21.66 13.80
N PHE A 224 15.22 21.82 13.12
CA PHE A 224 16.28 22.79 13.39
C PHE A 224 16.51 23.64 12.15
#